data_AF-A0A2N7QGJ4-F1
#
_entry.id   AF-A0A2N7QGJ4-F1
#
_cell.length_a   1.000
_cell.length_b   1.000
_cell.length_c   1.000
_cell.angle_alpha   90.00
_cell.angle_beta   90.00
_cell.angle_gamma   90.00
#
_symmetry.space_group_name_H-M   'P 1'
#
loop_
_entity.id
_entity.type
_entity.pdbx_description
1 polymer ?
#
loop_
_entity_poly.entity_id
_entity_poly.type
_entity_poly.pdbx_seq_one_letter_code
_entity_poly.pdbx_strand_id
1 'polypeptide(L)'
;KSNSGKKLFEEDGSDTSYFQAIKAELTDLALDFQRVYEFSEELINLKLLKPIDFEVATKYGKAQFKRVFIGDVEALSKIQPEKLYFLNTAGYLPIIYSIYFSVRNFKLFDLL
;
A
#
# COMPACT_ATOMS: atom_id res chain seq x y z
N LYS A 1 -19.19 33.81 -13.19
CA LYS A 1 -18.08 32.82 -13.20
C LYS A 1 -17.07 33.28 -12.16
N SER A 2 -17.04 32.67 -10.98
CA SER A 2 -16.14 33.04 -9.88
C SER A 2 -14.72 32.59 -10.19
N ASN A 3 -13.83 33.55 -10.37
CA ASN A 3 -12.44 33.38 -10.72
C ASN A 3 -11.59 33.12 -9.46
N SER A 4 -11.88 32.02 -8.73
CA SER A 4 -11.24 31.71 -7.44
C SER A 4 -10.02 30.79 -7.60
N GLY A 5 -9.08 31.16 -8.46
CA GLY A 5 -7.76 30.53 -8.50
C GLY A 5 -6.87 31.10 -7.40
N LYS A 6 -6.07 30.24 -6.73
CA LYS A 6 -4.99 30.70 -5.87
C LYS A 6 -3.75 30.97 -6.74
N LYS A 7 -3.09 32.10 -6.52
CA LYS A 7 -1.81 32.41 -7.18
C LYS A 7 -0.79 31.34 -6.80
N LEU A 8 0.08 30.96 -7.73
CA LEU A 8 1.17 30.02 -7.50
C LEU A 8 2.49 30.74 -7.22
N PHE A 9 2.68 31.89 -7.87
CA PHE A 9 3.87 32.73 -7.74
C PHE A 9 3.49 34.12 -7.24
N GLU A 10 4.39 34.70 -6.45
CA GLU A 10 4.38 36.12 -6.12
C GLU A 10 4.86 36.94 -7.33
N GLU A 11 4.73 38.27 -7.26
CA GLU A 11 5.09 39.17 -8.37
C GLU A 11 6.59 39.19 -8.68
N ASP A 12 7.43 38.81 -7.71
CA ASP A 12 8.88 38.65 -7.86
C ASP A 12 9.29 37.28 -8.43
N GLY A 13 8.31 36.42 -8.74
CA GLY A 13 8.53 35.07 -9.25
C GLY A 13 8.82 34.01 -8.18
N SER A 14 8.84 34.37 -6.90
CA SER A 14 8.95 33.40 -5.80
C SER A 14 7.66 32.59 -5.62
N ASP A 15 7.75 31.43 -4.97
CA ASP A 15 6.58 30.60 -4.72
C ASP A 15 5.69 31.22 -3.63
N THR A 16 4.38 31.19 -3.86
CA THR A 16 3.40 31.46 -2.81
C THR A 16 3.42 30.35 -1.74
N SER A 17 2.97 30.68 -0.53
CA SER A 17 2.78 29.69 0.55
C SER A 17 1.82 28.55 0.15
N TYR A 18 0.81 28.85 -0.67
CA TYR A 18 -0.07 27.84 -1.22
C TYR A 18 0.66 26.85 -2.12
N PHE A 19 1.48 27.34 -3.05
CA PHE A 19 2.22 26.47 -3.96
C PHE A 19 3.29 25.66 -3.22
N GLN A 20 3.95 26.23 -2.22
CA GLN A 20 4.88 25.49 -1.35
C GLN A 20 4.19 24.34 -0.61
N ALA A 21 2.99 24.56 -0.07
CA ALA A 21 2.22 23.51 0.61
C ALA A 21 1.87 22.35 -0.35
N ILE A 22 1.38 22.67 -1.56
CA ILE A 22 1.08 21.65 -2.57
C ILE A 22 2.34 20.87 -2.97
N LYS A 23 3.49 21.54 -3.13
CA LYS A 23 4.76 20.87 -3.43
C LYS A 23 5.20 19.93 -2.31
N ALA A 24 5.01 20.33 -1.05
CA ALA A 24 5.30 19.47 0.08
C ALA A 24 4.41 18.22 0.07
N GLU A 25 3.10 18.38 -0.10
CA GLU A 25 2.14 17.26 -0.19
C GLU A 25 2.49 16.29 -1.33
N LEU A 26 2.83 16.81 -2.50
CA LEU A 26 3.24 15.98 -3.64
C LEU A 26 4.58 15.27 -3.40
N THR A 27 5.49 15.90 -2.66
CA THR A 27 6.78 15.30 -2.29
C THR A 27 6.55 14.15 -1.31
N ASP A 28 5.73 14.36 -0.28
CA ASP A 28 5.38 13.32 0.69
C ASP A 28 4.69 12.14 -0.01
N LEU A 29 3.76 12.41 -0.93
CA LEU A 29 3.11 11.37 -1.72
C LEU A 29 4.12 10.57 -2.57
N ALA A 30 5.08 11.25 -3.20
CA ALA A 30 6.12 10.59 -3.98
C ALA A 30 7.01 9.68 -3.10
N LEU A 31 7.36 10.14 -1.90
CA LEU A 31 8.10 9.35 -0.92
C LEU A 31 7.31 8.12 -0.46
N ASP A 32 6.00 8.26 -0.27
CA ASP A 32 5.13 7.14 0.10
C ASP A 32 5.04 6.10 -1.03
N PHE A 33 4.94 6.52 -2.29
CA PHE A 33 5.01 5.58 -3.42
C PHE A 33 6.34 4.86 -3.50
N GLN A 34 7.45 5.55 -3.24
CA GLN A 34 8.77 4.92 -3.21
C GLN A 34 8.87 3.85 -2.12
N ARG A 35 8.38 4.14 -0.91
CA ARG A 35 8.35 3.17 0.20
C ARG A 35 7.51 1.94 -0.14
N VAL A 36 6.35 2.14 -0.78
CA VAL A 36 5.48 1.03 -1.21
C VAL A 36 6.15 0.18 -2.29
N TYR A 37 6.89 0.81 -3.21
CA TYR A 37 7.64 0.10 -4.24
C TYR A 37 8.73 -0.78 -3.62
N GLU A 38 9.57 -0.22 -2.75
CA GLU A 38 10.66 -0.94 -2.06
C GLU A 38 10.12 -2.10 -1.21
N PHE A 39 9.04 -1.86 -0.46
CA PHE A 39 8.33 -2.90 0.27
C PHE A 39 7.88 -4.04 -0.65
N SER A 40 7.22 -3.70 -1.76
CA SER A 40 6.68 -4.68 -2.70
C SER A 40 7.79 -5.50 -3.36
N GLU A 41 8.90 -4.84 -3.74
CA GLU A 41 10.07 -5.47 -4.32
C GLU A 41 10.72 -6.47 -3.35
N GLU A 42 10.91 -6.10 -2.09
CA GLU A 42 11.47 -7.00 -1.07
C GLU A 42 10.57 -8.23 -0.88
N LEU A 43 9.24 -8.06 -0.78
CA LEU A 43 8.34 -9.19 -0.62
C LEU A 43 8.33 -10.14 -1.83
N ILE A 44 8.43 -9.60 -3.05
CA ILE A 44 8.55 -10.39 -4.27
C ILE A 44 9.87 -11.19 -4.26
N ASN A 45 10.98 -10.54 -3.94
CA ASN A 45 12.30 -11.16 -3.90
C ASN A 45 12.39 -12.28 -2.85
N LEU A 46 11.74 -12.08 -1.70
CA LEU A 46 11.63 -13.08 -0.65
C LEU A 46 10.55 -14.15 -0.91
N LYS A 47 9.81 -14.04 -2.02
CA LYS A 47 8.70 -14.93 -2.39
C LYS A 47 7.63 -15.03 -1.29
N LEU A 48 7.34 -13.89 -0.65
CA LEU A 48 6.38 -13.77 0.45
C LEU A 48 4.99 -13.34 -0.01
N LEU A 49 4.74 -13.32 -1.33
CA LEU A 49 3.43 -13.01 -1.90
C LEU A 49 2.92 -14.21 -2.68
N LYS A 50 1.63 -14.49 -2.51
CA LYS A 50 0.92 -15.48 -3.33
C LYS A 50 -0.34 -14.87 -3.96
N PRO A 51 -0.64 -15.21 -5.22
CA PRO A 51 -1.88 -14.80 -5.84
C PRO A 51 -3.06 -15.61 -5.30
N ILE A 52 -4.19 -14.96 -5.12
CA ILE A 52 -5.47 -15.59 -4.81
C ILE A 52 -6.57 -15.02 -5.70
N ASP A 53 -7.61 -15.83 -5.87
CA ASP A 53 -8.88 -15.42 -6.48
C ASP A 53 -9.95 -15.50 -5.40
N PHE A 54 -10.81 -14.48 -5.30
CA PHE A 54 -11.91 -14.50 -4.34
C PHE A 54 -13.13 -13.72 -4.85
N GLU A 55 -14.29 -14.07 -4.33
CA GLU A 55 -15.56 -13.42 -4.63
C GLU A 55 -16.13 -12.80 -3.35
N VAL A 56 -16.59 -11.56 -3.44
CA VAL A 56 -17.23 -10.84 -2.33
C VAL A 56 -18.67 -10.52 -2.70
N ALA A 57 -19.60 -10.87 -1.81
CA ALA A 57 -20.97 -10.41 -1.90
C ALA A 57 -21.08 -8.96 -1.42
N THR A 58 -21.62 -8.09 -2.25
CA THR A 58 -21.89 -6.68 -1.96
C THR A 58 -23.39 -6.41 -2.04
N LYS A 59 -23.85 -5.25 -1.54
CA LYS A 59 -25.24 -4.80 -1.72
C LYS A 59 -25.67 -4.66 -3.19
N TYR A 60 -24.73 -4.63 -4.12
CA TYR A 60 -24.97 -4.50 -5.56
C TYR A 60 -24.78 -5.81 -6.32
N GLY A 61 -24.59 -6.94 -5.63
CA GLY A 61 -24.30 -8.24 -6.22
C GLY A 61 -22.89 -8.72 -5.92
N LYS A 62 -22.36 -9.64 -6.74
CA LYS A 62 -21.07 -10.30 -6.52
C LYS A 62 -19.95 -9.54 -7.23
N ALA A 63 -18.86 -9.26 -6.50
CA ALA A 63 -17.62 -8.73 -7.05
C ALA A 63 -16.56 -9.84 -7.07
N GLN A 64 -15.96 -10.07 -8.24
CA GLN A 64 -14.89 -11.06 -8.40
C GLN A 64 -13.54 -10.36 -8.50
N PHE A 65 -12.59 -10.82 -7.70
CA PHE A 65 -11.22 -10.37 -7.69
C PHE A 65 -10.34 -11.53 -8.13
N LYS A 66 -9.54 -11.31 -9.18
CA LYS A 66 -8.65 -12.32 -9.75
C LYS A 66 -7.20 -11.86 -9.64
N ARG A 67 -6.32 -12.78 -9.30
CA ARG A 67 -4.87 -12.60 -9.16
C ARG A 67 -4.51 -11.46 -8.18
N VAL A 68 -5.22 -11.41 -7.04
CA VAL A 68 -4.87 -10.49 -5.96
C VAL A 68 -3.70 -11.09 -5.18
N PHE A 69 -2.63 -10.32 -5.00
CA PHE A 69 -1.52 -10.76 -4.16
C PHE A 69 -1.83 -10.53 -2.70
N ILE A 70 -1.62 -11.57 -1.90
CA ILE A 70 -1.65 -11.50 -0.44
C ILE A 70 -0.31 -11.99 0.11
N GLY A 71 -0.01 -11.63 1.37
CA GLY A 71 1.12 -12.22 2.08
C GLY A 71 1.01 -13.76 2.09
N ASP A 72 2.14 -14.45 2.06
CA ASP A 72 2.22 -15.91 2.22
C ASP A 72 2.84 -16.24 3.58
N VAL A 73 1.98 -16.46 4.57
CA VAL A 73 2.40 -16.78 5.96
C VAL A 73 3.15 -18.10 6.03
N GLU A 74 2.87 -19.05 5.13
CA GLU A 74 3.60 -20.32 5.10
C GLU A 74 5.06 -20.10 4.66
N ALA A 75 5.26 -19.33 3.58
CA ALA A 75 6.59 -18.92 3.14
C ALA A 75 7.31 -18.08 4.21
N LEU A 76 6.58 -17.18 4.88
CA LEU A 76 7.13 -16.34 5.96
C LEU A 76 7.65 -17.18 7.13
N SER A 77 6.96 -18.26 7.51
CA SER A 77 7.41 -19.17 8.59
C SER A 77 8.71 -19.92 8.28
N LYS A 78 9.11 -19.97 7.00
CA LYS A 78 10.28 -20.70 6.50
C LYS A 78 11.45 -19.77 6.17
N ILE A 79 11.31 -18.46 6.39
CA ILE A 79 12.34 -17.48 6.05
C ILE A 79 13.51 -17.54 7.03
N GLN A 80 14.69 -17.14 6.56
CA GLN A 80 15.89 -17.04 7.40
C GLN A 80 15.67 -16.03 8.55
N PRO A 81 16.15 -16.32 9.78
CA PRO A 81 15.96 -15.45 10.94
C PRO A 81 16.41 -14.01 10.74
N GLU A 82 17.50 -13.79 10.00
CA GLU A 82 18.06 -12.47 9.72
C GLU A 82 17.10 -11.64 8.85
N LYS A 83 16.46 -12.29 7.88
CA LYS A 83 15.44 -11.67 7.04
C LYS A 83 14.17 -11.40 7.81
N LEU A 84 13.77 -12.31 8.71
CA LEU A 84 12.62 -12.08 9.59
C LEU A 84 12.85 -10.87 10.52
N TYR A 85 14.05 -10.75 11.09
CA TYR A 85 14.44 -9.60 11.90
C TYR A 85 14.37 -8.30 11.10
N PHE A 86 14.90 -8.29 9.87
CA PHE A 86 14.79 -7.14 8.97
C PHE A 86 13.34 -6.75 8.69
N LEU A 87 12.47 -7.71 8.35
CA LEU A 87 11.05 -7.42 8.09
C LEU A 87 10.35 -6.84 9.31
N ASN A 88 10.77 -7.23 10.53
CA ASN A 88 10.25 -6.66 11.75
C ASN A 88 10.72 -5.21 11.96
N THR A 89 12.02 -4.95 11.84
CA THR A 89 12.60 -3.62 12.08
C THR A 89 12.19 -2.60 11.01
N ALA A 90 11.97 -3.04 9.77
CA ALA A 90 11.42 -2.22 8.69
C ALA A 90 9.90 -1.95 8.82
N GLY A 91 9.21 -2.59 9.79
CA GLY A 91 7.77 -2.45 9.97
C GLY A 91 6.93 -3.19 8.92
N TYR A 92 7.53 -4.13 8.18
CA TYR A 92 6.87 -4.85 7.09
C TYR A 92 6.00 -6.00 7.60
N LEU A 93 6.39 -6.66 8.70
CA LEU A 93 5.63 -7.79 9.27
C LEU A 93 4.16 -7.45 9.57
N PRO A 94 3.84 -6.34 10.28
CA PRO A 94 2.44 -5.95 10.52
C PRO A 94 1.63 -5.81 9.23
N ILE A 95 2.25 -5.28 8.16
CA ILE A 95 1.60 -5.08 6.86
C ILE A 95 1.31 -6.43 6.20
N ILE A 96 2.28 -7.36 6.20
CA ILE A 96 2.08 -8.72 5.65
C ILE A 96 0.91 -9.43 6.35
N TYR A 97 0.81 -9.31 7.68
CA TYR A 97 -0.28 -9.91 8.45
C TYR A 97 -1.61 -9.14 8.35
N SER A 98 -1.57 -7.82 8.13
CA SER A 98 -2.77 -6.96 8.11
C SER A 98 -3.81 -7.44 7.10
N ILE A 99 -3.36 -7.94 5.95
CA ILE A 99 -4.22 -8.49 4.91
C ILE A 99 -5.07 -9.63 5.46
N TYR A 100 -4.49 -10.53 6.27
CA TYR A 100 -5.21 -11.65 6.88
C TYR A 100 -6.24 -11.21 7.93
N PHE A 101 -5.98 -10.11 8.62
CA PHE A 101 -6.95 -9.52 9.55
C PHE A 101 -8.08 -8.81 8.81
N SER A 102 -7.78 -8.10 7.72
CA SER A 102 -8.78 -7.47 6.85
C SER A 102 -9.64 -8.51 6.12
N VAL A 103 -9.07 -9.67 5.79
CA VAL A 103 -9.73 -10.82 5.16
C VAL A 103 -10.89 -11.38 6.00
N ARG A 104 -10.86 -11.22 7.33
CA ARG A 104 -12.01 -11.54 8.21
C ARG A 104 -13.25 -10.72 7.86
N ASN A 105 -13.07 -9.48 7.38
CA ASN A 105 -14.17 -8.62 6.94
C ASN A 105 -14.79 -9.07 5.61
N PHE A 106 -14.10 -9.93 4.85
CA PHE A 106 -14.53 -10.39 3.53
C PHE A 106 -14.96 -11.87 3.50
N LYS A 107 -15.04 -12.56 4.66
CA LYS A 107 -15.31 -14.01 4.75
C LYS A 107 -14.37 -14.87 3.88
N LEU A 108 -13.15 -14.39 3.60
CA LEU A 108 -12.18 -15.15 2.79
C LEU A 108 -11.68 -16.43 3.47
N PHE A 109 -12.01 -16.67 4.73
CA PHE A 109 -11.67 -17.91 5.45
C PHE A 109 -12.34 -19.15 4.84
N ASP A 110 -13.42 -18.99 4.08
CA ASP A 110 -14.08 -20.11 3.40
C ASP A 110 -13.28 -20.59 2.15
N LEU A 111 -12.16 -19.93 1.79
CA LEU A 111 -11.30 -20.24 0.63
C LEU A 111 -9.96 -20.90 0.99
N LEU A 112 -9.63 -21.02 2.29
CA LEU A 112 -8.42 -21.69 2.80
C LEU A 112 -8.80 -23.02 3.47
#